data_AF-A0A3M1E107-F1
#
_entry.id   AF-A0A3M1E107-F1
#
_cell.length_a   1.000
_cell.length_b   1.000
_cell.length_c   1.000
_cell.angle_alpha   90.00
_cell.angle_beta   90.00
_cell.angle_gamma   90.00
#
_symmetry.space_group_name_H-M   'P 1'
#
loop_
_entity.id
_entity.type
_entity.pdbx_description
1 polymer ?
#
loop_
_entity_poly.entity_id
_entity_poly.type
_entity_poly.pdbx_seq_one_letter_code
_entity_poly.pdbx_strand_id
1 'polypeptide(L)'
;MHCSCPKCHADFELALEQVSESGGFHSCPECGAKVWAGREAFTLRVYPKQGPVYCATCGAVLEEATVCVRCGALWPDYIRVQKDKPAARKARGGGFAFEFGGSKPSYAPVIVTESAEKQPRDWRWLWWAACAILLIALVVSGVTLLKDLEFGGDYDRDFVVALYGLKSGVDQNVKVARDRADAWDKQSGTARAVAPPIPDHETARLAKSRAAIDLAMDKLKEAPDRYAAVKSRYDRLFQICQRAYRMNEQKPESPAALRSQAATIEKSFIDAALPLKQEMPSGLKKELQQSLGRYRNLAFLK
;
A
#
# COMPACT_ATOMS: atom_id res chain seq x y z
N MET A 1 -28.67 -23.21 -1.48
CA MET A 1 -28.46 -21.83 -1.96
C MET A 1 -28.61 -21.81 -3.47
N HIS A 2 -29.14 -20.73 -4.05
CA HIS A 2 -29.28 -20.60 -5.50
C HIS A 2 -28.03 -19.95 -6.09
N CYS A 3 -27.31 -20.68 -6.94
CA CYS A 3 -26.10 -20.21 -7.60
C CYS A 3 -26.31 -20.12 -9.10
N SER A 4 -25.83 -19.03 -9.70
CA SER A 4 -25.80 -18.90 -11.16
C SER A 4 -24.56 -19.57 -11.77
N CYS A 5 -24.77 -20.39 -12.81
CA CYS A 5 -23.69 -21.03 -13.54
C CYS A 5 -22.90 -20.00 -14.37
N PRO A 6 -21.56 -19.90 -14.23
CA PRO A 6 -20.75 -18.96 -15.02
C PRO A 6 -20.67 -19.29 -16.52
N LYS A 7 -21.16 -20.46 -16.96
CA LYS A 7 -21.13 -20.88 -18.37
C LYS A 7 -22.47 -20.67 -19.08
N CYS A 8 -23.58 -21.09 -18.47
CA CYS A 8 -24.91 -21.02 -19.07
C CYS A 8 -25.86 -20.03 -18.37
N HIS A 9 -25.41 -19.37 -17.30
CA HIS A 9 -26.18 -18.42 -16.48
C HIS A 9 -27.44 -18.99 -15.80
N ALA A 10 -27.72 -20.28 -15.96
CA ALA A 10 -28.83 -20.91 -15.28
C ALA A 10 -28.57 -21.01 -13.78
N ASP A 11 -29.62 -20.77 -13.00
CA ASP A 11 -29.59 -20.90 -11.55
C ASP A 11 -29.80 -22.37 -11.16
N PHE A 12 -28.96 -22.85 -10.24
CA PHE A 12 -29.06 -24.19 -9.70
C PHE A 12 -28.90 -24.17 -8.19
N GLU A 13 -29.43 -25.22 -7.54
CA GLU A 13 -29.33 -25.35 -6.10
C GLU A 13 -28.04 -26.07 -5.70
N LEU A 14 -27.30 -25.47 -4.79
CA LEU A 14 -26.13 -26.06 -4.15
C LEU A 14 -26.32 -26.02 -2.63
N ALA A 15 -26.17 -27.15 -1.94
CA ALA A 15 -26.28 -27.16 -0.48
C ALA A 15 -25.05 -26.47 0.14
N LEU A 16 -25.26 -25.68 1.19
CA LEU A 16 -24.17 -24.90 1.82
C LEU A 16 -23.11 -25.81 2.45
N GLU A 17 -23.56 -26.95 2.95
CA GLU A 17 -22.76 -28.00 3.58
C GLU A 17 -21.86 -28.73 2.57
N GLN A 18 -22.20 -28.68 1.28
CA GLN A 18 -21.40 -29.31 0.22
C GLN A 18 -20.21 -28.44 -0.21
N VAL A 19 -20.14 -27.18 0.21
CA VAL A 19 -19.04 -26.27 -0.13
C VAL A 19 -18.00 -26.29 0.98
N SER A 20 -16.90 -26.99 0.74
CA SER A 20 -15.74 -27.06 1.64
C SER A 20 -14.94 -25.75 1.65
N GLU A 21 -14.11 -25.58 2.69
CA GLU A 21 -13.14 -24.48 2.77
C GLU A 21 -12.09 -24.54 1.64
N SER A 22 -11.67 -25.73 1.25
CA SER A 22 -10.74 -25.96 0.13
C SER A 22 -11.38 -25.78 -1.26
N GLY A 23 -12.71 -25.69 -1.30
CA GLY A 23 -13.53 -25.69 -2.51
C GLY A 23 -13.56 -27.03 -3.25
N GLY A 24 -14.58 -27.21 -4.09
CA GLY A 24 -14.83 -28.42 -4.86
C GLY A 24 -15.36 -28.10 -6.26
N PHE A 25 -15.29 -29.08 -7.15
CA PHE A 25 -15.97 -29.01 -8.44
C PHE A 25 -17.36 -29.61 -8.35
N HIS A 26 -18.34 -28.88 -8.83
CA HIS A 26 -19.75 -29.29 -8.91
C HIS A 26 -20.18 -29.26 -10.37
N SER A 27 -21.03 -30.18 -10.79
CA SER A 27 -21.58 -30.18 -12.15
C SER A 27 -22.85 -29.33 -12.16
N CYS A 28 -22.95 -28.39 -13.10
CA CYS A 28 -24.19 -27.67 -13.35
C CYS A 28 -25.24 -28.65 -13.93
N PRO A 29 -26.45 -28.75 -13.34
CA PRO A 29 -27.47 -29.68 -13.81
C PRO A 29 -27.98 -29.35 -15.22
N GLU A 30 -27.97 -28.07 -15.60
CA GLU A 30 -28.52 -27.60 -16.87
C GLU A 30 -27.57 -27.81 -18.07
N CYS A 31 -26.28 -27.53 -17.90
CA CYS A 31 -25.32 -27.56 -19.01
C CYS A 31 -24.20 -28.61 -18.85
N GLY A 32 -24.20 -29.37 -17.74
CA GLY A 32 -23.19 -30.39 -17.43
C GLY A 32 -21.77 -29.85 -17.17
N ALA A 33 -21.57 -28.53 -17.19
CA ALA A 33 -20.26 -27.94 -16.99
C ALA A 33 -19.80 -28.09 -15.53
N LYS A 34 -18.52 -28.44 -15.34
CA LYS A 34 -17.89 -28.42 -14.03
C LYS A 34 -17.61 -26.97 -13.64
N VAL A 35 -18.15 -26.56 -12.50
CA VAL A 35 -17.95 -25.25 -11.88
C VAL A 35 -17.26 -25.45 -10.55
N TRP A 36 -16.29 -24.60 -10.24
CA TRP A 36 -15.63 -24.60 -8.94
C TRP A 36 -16.42 -23.73 -7.96
N ALA A 37 -16.75 -24.28 -6.79
CA ALA A 37 -17.35 -23.57 -5.68
C ALA A 37 -16.46 -23.68 -4.44
N GLY A 38 -16.18 -22.57 -3.76
CA GLY A 38 -15.37 -22.59 -2.54
C GLY A 38 -15.63 -21.41 -1.62
N ARG A 39 -15.33 -21.58 -0.33
CA ARG A 39 -15.40 -20.53 0.68
C ARG A 39 -14.13 -19.69 0.66
N GLU A 40 -14.25 -18.37 0.69
CA GLU A 40 -13.16 -17.41 0.77
C GLU A 40 -13.44 -16.41 1.91
N ALA A 41 -12.38 -16.00 2.60
CA ALA A 41 -12.47 -15.01 3.67
C ALA A 41 -12.87 -13.63 3.13
N PHE A 42 -13.63 -12.83 3.90
CA PHE A 42 -14.05 -11.48 3.50
C PHE A 42 -12.90 -10.59 3.00
N THR A 43 -11.72 -10.71 3.61
CA THR A 43 -10.50 -9.94 3.25
C THR A 43 -10.06 -10.13 1.79
N LEU A 44 -10.46 -11.24 1.15
CA LEU A 44 -10.13 -11.55 -0.24
C LEU A 44 -11.07 -10.90 -1.26
N ARG A 45 -12.07 -10.13 -0.83
CA ARG A 45 -12.98 -9.37 -1.71
C ARG A 45 -12.29 -8.29 -2.54
N VAL A 46 -11.14 -7.79 -2.09
CA VAL A 46 -10.35 -6.77 -2.81
C VAL A 46 -9.88 -7.22 -4.20
N TYR A 47 -9.90 -8.52 -4.48
CA TYR A 47 -9.49 -9.07 -5.76
C TYR A 47 -10.67 -9.16 -6.73
N PRO A 48 -10.46 -8.88 -8.04
CA PRO A 48 -11.51 -9.01 -9.05
C PRO A 48 -12.04 -10.45 -9.09
N LYS A 49 -13.36 -10.57 -9.04
CA LYS A 49 -14.09 -11.85 -9.06
C LYS A 49 -14.89 -11.95 -10.36
N GLN A 50 -15.03 -13.19 -10.85
CA GLN A 50 -15.95 -13.49 -11.93
C GLN A 50 -17.28 -13.91 -11.32
N GLY A 51 -18.34 -13.18 -11.61
CA GLY A 51 -19.70 -13.50 -11.19
C GLY A 51 -20.06 -13.06 -9.76
N PRO A 52 -21.30 -13.36 -9.34
CA PRO A 52 -21.80 -13.06 -8.00
C PRO A 52 -21.09 -13.87 -6.91
N VAL A 53 -21.00 -13.28 -5.71
CA VAL A 53 -20.53 -13.96 -4.50
C VAL A 53 -21.71 -14.15 -3.54
N TYR A 54 -21.67 -15.20 -2.73
CA TYR A 54 -22.78 -15.60 -1.86
C TYR A 54 -22.34 -15.62 -0.40
N CYS A 55 -23.23 -15.36 0.54
CA CYS A 55 -22.91 -15.41 1.96
C CYS A 55 -22.59 -16.84 2.39
N ALA A 56 -21.45 -17.05 3.05
CA ALA A 56 -21.06 -18.37 3.55
C ALA A 56 -21.98 -18.89 4.67
N THR A 57 -22.73 -18.00 5.34
CA THR A 57 -23.65 -18.34 6.43
C THR A 57 -25.06 -18.67 5.94
N CYS A 58 -25.62 -17.90 4.99
CA CYS A 58 -27.02 -18.05 4.58
C CYS A 58 -27.23 -18.25 3.07
N GLY A 59 -26.16 -18.22 2.27
CA GLY A 59 -26.22 -18.42 0.82
C GLY A 59 -26.89 -17.30 0.03
N ALA A 60 -27.22 -16.16 0.65
CA ALA A 60 -27.76 -15.00 -0.05
C ALA A 60 -26.68 -14.36 -0.93
N VAL A 61 -27.06 -13.81 -2.09
CA VAL A 61 -26.14 -13.03 -2.92
C VAL A 61 -25.64 -11.84 -2.10
N LEU A 62 -24.33 -11.71 -2.00
CA LEU A 62 -23.69 -10.56 -1.40
C LEU A 62 -23.17 -9.67 -2.52
N GLU A 63 -23.77 -8.50 -2.66
CA GLU A 63 -23.23 -7.44 -3.52
C GLU A 63 -21.95 -6.85 -2.89
N GLU A 64 -21.63 -5.60 -3.21
CA GLU A 64 -20.53 -4.84 -2.62
C GLU A 64 -20.75 -4.49 -1.12
N ALA A 65 -21.87 -4.92 -0.54
CA ALA A 65 -22.21 -4.67 0.86
C ALA A 65 -21.25 -5.36 1.83
N THR A 66 -20.87 -4.64 2.89
CA THR A 66 -20.07 -5.14 4.02
C THR A 66 -20.89 -5.94 5.04
N VAL A 67 -22.21 -5.98 4.88
CA VAL A 67 -23.16 -6.67 5.77
C VAL A 67 -24.09 -7.53 4.93
N CYS A 68 -24.35 -8.76 5.38
CA CYS A 68 -25.38 -9.58 4.75
C CYS A 68 -26.77 -9.10 5.15
N VAL A 69 -27.55 -8.58 4.20
CA VAL A 69 -28.92 -8.09 4.45
C VAL A 69 -29.86 -9.19 4.94
N ARG A 70 -29.60 -10.47 4.58
CA ARG A 70 -30.48 -11.60 4.94
C ARG A 70 -30.24 -12.14 6.35
N CYS A 71 -28.98 -12.28 6.78
CA CYS A 71 -28.66 -12.88 8.09
C CYS A 71 -28.01 -11.90 9.08
N GLY A 72 -27.76 -10.66 8.70
CA GLY A 72 -27.14 -9.64 9.56
C GLY A 72 -25.66 -9.84 9.83
N ALA A 73 -25.00 -10.83 9.20
CA ALA A 73 -23.58 -11.06 9.39
C ALA A 73 -22.76 -9.85 8.92
N LEU A 74 -21.93 -9.32 9.83
CA LEU A 74 -20.95 -8.26 9.55
C LEU A 74 -19.69 -8.88 8.95
N TRP A 75 -19.20 -8.32 7.84
CA TRP A 75 -18.05 -8.82 7.08
C TRP A 75 -18.11 -10.33 6.81
N PRO A 76 -19.19 -10.82 6.19
CA PRO A 76 -19.38 -12.24 6.01
C PRO A 76 -18.33 -12.81 5.06
N ASP A 77 -17.73 -13.93 5.46
CA ASP A 77 -17.08 -14.82 4.51
C ASP A 77 -18.06 -15.20 3.40
N TYR A 78 -17.51 -15.50 2.23
CA TYR A 78 -18.33 -15.68 1.04
C TYR A 78 -17.98 -16.95 0.29
N ILE A 79 -18.98 -17.48 -0.40
CA ILE A 79 -18.84 -18.57 -1.36
C ILE A 79 -18.75 -17.96 -2.74
N ARG A 80 -17.77 -18.44 -3.51
CA ARG A 80 -17.56 -18.05 -4.90
C ARG A 80 -17.83 -19.22 -5.82
N VAL A 81 -18.55 -18.99 -6.92
CA VAL A 81 -18.78 -19.96 -7.99
C VAL A 81 -18.15 -19.45 -9.28
N GLN A 82 -17.25 -20.22 -9.89
CA GLN A 82 -16.54 -19.81 -11.10
C GLN A 82 -16.17 -21.01 -11.98
N LYS A 83 -15.76 -20.74 -13.23
CA LYS A 83 -15.47 -21.79 -14.21
C LYS A 83 -14.23 -22.61 -13.83
N ASP A 84 -13.16 -21.93 -13.42
CA ASP A 84 -11.86 -22.55 -13.15
C ASP A 84 -11.46 -22.43 -11.67
N LYS A 85 -10.69 -23.40 -11.17
CA LYS A 85 -10.12 -23.34 -9.81
C LYS A 85 -9.24 -22.08 -9.68
N PRO A 86 -9.42 -21.24 -8.65
CA PRO A 86 -8.56 -20.09 -8.48
C PRO A 86 -7.14 -20.58 -8.18
N ALA A 87 -6.12 -19.88 -8.72
CA ALA A 87 -4.75 -20.13 -8.33
C ALA A 87 -4.65 -20.06 -6.79
N ALA A 88 -3.98 -21.03 -6.17
CA ALA A 88 -3.81 -21.09 -4.72
C ALA A 88 -3.08 -19.82 -4.26
N ARG A 89 -3.83 -18.87 -3.69
CA ARG A 89 -3.29 -17.60 -3.20
C ARG A 89 -3.01 -17.77 -1.72
N LYS A 90 -1.73 -17.83 -1.37
CA LYS A 90 -1.31 -17.74 0.04
C LYS A 90 -1.83 -16.42 0.57
N ALA A 91 -2.74 -16.47 1.54
CA ALA A 91 -3.05 -15.32 2.36
C ALA A 91 -1.72 -14.81 2.91
N ARG A 92 -1.31 -13.58 2.55
CA ARG A 92 -0.17 -12.93 3.21
C ARG A 92 -0.64 -12.55 4.61
N GLY A 93 -0.56 -13.51 5.54
CA GLY A 93 -0.92 -13.30 6.93
C GLY A 93 -1.06 -14.60 7.70
N GLY A 94 -0.05 -14.91 8.51
CA GLY A 94 -0.19 -15.72 9.72
C GLY A 94 -0.12 -17.24 9.56
N GLY A 95 0.97 -17.83 10.08
CA GLY A 95 1.01 -19.24 10.49
C GLY A 95 1.73 -20.16 9.52
N PHE A 96 3.02 -20.39 9.77
CA PHE A 96 3.67 -21.65 9.37
C PHE A 96 3.01 -22.78 10.18
N ALA A 97 1.97 -23.39 9.64
CA ALA A 97 1.56 -24.72 10.05
C ALA A 97 2.23 -25.72 9.10
N PHE A 98 3.26 -26.41 9.60
CA PHE A 98 3.76 -27.63 8.97
C PHE A 98 2.69 -28.72 9.16
N GLU A 99 1.81 -28.91 8.18
CA GLU A 99 0.99 -30.12 8.09
C GLU A 99 1.87 -31.26 7.55
N PHE A 100 2.53 -31.98 8.47
CA PHE A 100 2.95 -33.35 8.21
C PHE A 100 1.75 -34.26 8.47
N GLY A 101 0.98 -34.55 7.42
CA GLY A 101 -0.22 -35.40 7.48
C GLY A 101 -0.23 -36.45 6.38
N GLY A 102 0.60 -37.48 6.55
CA GLY A 102 0.47 -38.75 5.83
C GLY A 102 -0.61 -39.63 6.45
N SER A 103 -1.36 -40.30 5.57
CA SER A 103 -2.53 -41.15 5.78
C SER A 103 -2.46 -42.23 6.88
N LYS A 104 -3.64 -42.52 7.46
CA LYS A 104 -3.98 -43.66 8.34
C LYS A 104 -3.52 -45.03 7.78
N PRO A 105 -3.42 -46.07 8.62
CA PRO A 105 -4.60 -46.92 8.84
C PRO A 105 -4.90 -47.26 10.31
N SER A 106 -6.15 -47.68 10.50
CA SER A 106 -6.79 -48.11 11.74
C SER A 106 -6.17 -49.42 12.27
N TYR A 107 -5.93 -49.48 13.59
CA TYR A 107 -5.82 -50.74 14.34
C TYR A 107 -6.38 -50.54 15.77
N ALA A 108 -7.08 -51.58 16.24
CA ALA A 108 -7.81 -51.63 17.50
C ALA A 108 -6.90 -51.58 18.75
N PRO A 109 -7.37 -51.10 19.91
CA PRO A 109 -6.56 -51.06 21.13
C PRO A 109 -6.52 -52.44 21.79
N VAL A 110 -5.33 -53.05 21.84
CA VAL A 110 -5.01 -54.08 22.84
C VAL A 110 -4.30 -53.37 23.98
N ILE A 111 -4.98 -53.30 25.13
CA ILE A 111 -4.42 -52.79 26.38
C ILE A 111 -3.47 -53.86 26.90
N VAL A 112 -2.16 -53.66 26.72
CA VAL A 112 -1.12 -54.35 27.49
C VAL A 112 -0.51 -53.31 28.41
N THR A 113 -0.77 -53.47 29.70
CA THR A 113 -0.06 -52.79 30.78
C THR A 113 1.36 -53.29 30.82
N GLU A 114 2.29 -52.56 30.20
CA GLU A 114 3.73 -52.77 30.36
C GLU A 114 4.30 -51.82 31.42
N SER A 115 4.95 -52.43 32.39
CA SER A 115 5.64 -51.81 33.51
C SER A 115 6.70 -50.82 33.02
N ALA A 116 6.63 -49.58 33.50
CA ALA A 116 7.61 -48.53 33.19
C ALA A 116 8.97 -48.85 33.84
N GLU A 117 9.85 -49.48 33.06
CA GLU A 117 11.27 -49.60 33.39
C GLU A 117 11.95 -48.23 33.17
N LYS A 118 12.54 -47.67 34.23
CA LYS A 118 13.25 -46.38 34.19
C LYS A 118 14.48 -46.49 33.28
N GLN A 119 14.35 -46.04 32.03
CA GLN A 119 15.51 -45.87 31.15
C GLN A 119 16.45 -44.77 31.68
N PRO A 120 17.78 -44.97 31.60
CA PRO A 120 18.76 -43.95 31.98
C PRO A 120 18.63 -42.73 31.07
N ARG A 121 18.40 -41.58 31.70
CA ARG A 121 18.18 -40.30 31.01
C ARG A 121 19.48 -39.86 30.33
N ASP A 122 19.54 -40.01 29.01
CA ASP A 122 20.72 -39.69 28.20
C ASP A 122 20.94 -38.17 28.13
N TRP A 123 21.86 -37.66 28.96
CA TRP A 123 22.17 -36.23 29.13
C TRP A 123 22.67 -35.57 27.84
N ARG A 124 23.12 -36.36 26.87
CA ARG A 124 23.57 -35.88 25.56
C ARG A 124 22.48 -35.14 24.81
N TRP A 125 21.21 -35.56 24.92
CA TRP A 125 20.09 -34.89 24.25
C TRP A 125 19.85 -33.47 24.77
N LEU A 126 20.06 -33.24 26.07
CA LEU A 126 19.96 -31.89 26.66
C LEU A 126 21.04 -30.95 26.11
N TRP A 127 22.25 -31.48 25.88
CA TRP A 127 23.34 -30.70 25.30
C TRP A 127 23.06 -30.33 23.83
N TRP A 128 22.56 -31.28 23.03
CA TRP A 128 22.11 -31.00 21.66
C TRP A 128 20.96 -29.99 21.61
N ALA A 129 19.99 -30.09 22.53
CA ALA A 129 18.89 -29.13 22.64
C ALA A 129 19.41 -27.72 22.98
N ALA A 130 20.35 -27.61 23.91
CA ALA A 130 20.97 -26.32 24.26
C ALA A 130 21.73 -25.70 23.09
N CYS A 131 22.52 -26.48 22.34
CA CYS A 131 23.20 -26.01 21.13
C CYS A 131 22.22 -25.55 20.04
N ALA A 132 21.12 -26.29 19.84
CA ALA A 132 20.09 -25.92 18.87
C ALA A 132 19.41 -24.59 19.23
N ILE A 133 19.10 -24.37 20.52
CA ILE A 133 18.53 -23.10 21.01
C ILE A 133 19.51 -21.94 20.77
N LEU A 134 20.80 -22.14 21.02
CA LEU A 134 21.81 -21.09 20.84
C LEU A 134 22.03 -20.74 19.36
N LEU A 135 21.98 -21.74 18.46
CA LEU A 135 21.97 -21.53 17.01
C LEU A 135 20.74 -20.75 16.54
N ILE A 136 19.55 -21.11 17.03
CA ILE A 136 18.31 -20.39 16.71
C ILE A 136 18.42 -18.94 17.20
N ALA A 137 18.92 -18.72 18.41
CA ALA A 137 19.13 -17.37 18.96
C ALA A 137 20.10 -16.54 18.10
N LEU A 138 21.21 -17.13 17.63
CA LEU A 138 22.17 -16.47 16.73
C LEU A 138 21.57 -16.16 15.36
N VAL A 139 20.81 -17.09 14.77
CA VAL A 139 20.14 -16.88 13.48
C VAL A 139 19.07 -15.80 13.60
N VAL A 140 18.25 -15.83 14.65
CA VAL A 140 17.23 -14.80 14.90
C VAL A 140 17.89 -13.43 15.10
N SER A 141 18.95 -13.36 15.92
CA SER A 141 19.68 -12.11 16.18
C SER A 141 20.40 -11.58 14.93
N GLY A 142 20.94 -12.47 14.10
CA GLY A 142 21.55 -12.12 12.82
C GLY A 142 20.54 -11.64 11.79
N VAL A 143 19.36 -12.26 11.72
CA VAL A 143 18.26 -11.84 10.83
C VAL A 143 17.67 -10.50 11.28
N THR A 144 17.56 -10.23 12.59
CA THR A 144 17.11 -8.91 13.07
C THR A 144 18.12 -7.82 12.74
N LEU A 145 19.42 -8.08 12.91
CA LEU A 145 20.49 -7.15 12.50
C LEU A 145 20.51 -6.89 10.99
N LEU A 146 20.25 -7.92 10.17
CA LEU A 146 20.12 -7.76 8.71
C LEU A 146 18.87 -6.97 8.33
N LYS A 147 17.77 -7.14 9.06
CA LYS A 147 16.57 -6.30 8.88
C LYS A 147 16.83 -4.85 9.28
N ASP A 148 17.56 -4.60 10.37
CA ASP A 148 18.02 -3.26 10.79
C ASP A 148 18.89 -2.58 9.72
N LEU A 149 19.59 -3.35 8.89
CA LEU A 149 20.28 -2.84 7.71
C LEU A 149 19.33 -2.56 6.52
N GLU A 150 18.24 -3.32 6.38
CA GLU A 150 17.20 -3.10 5.36
C GLU A 150 16.17 -2.01 5.71
N PHE A 151 16.02 -1.62 6.99
CA PHE A 151 15.12 -0.53 7.44
C PHE A 151 15.42 0.84 6.79
N GLY A 152 16.53 0.99 6.05
CA GLY A 152 16.77 2.17 5.23
C GLY A 152 15.91 2.30 3.98
N GLY A 153 15.44 1.19 3.41
CA GLY A 153 14.76 1.21 2.11
C GLY A 153 13.44 2.01 2.13
N ASP A 154 12.64 1.84 3.18
CA ASP A 154 11.35 2.53 3.29
C ASP A 154 11.52 4.04 3.52
N TYR A 155 12.45 4.44 4.39
CA TYR A 155 12.77 5.86 4.60
C TYR A 155 13.38 6.51 3.36
N ASP A 156 14.35 5.85 2.71
CA ASP A 156 14.97 6.37 1.48
C ASP A 156 13.91 6.67 0.41
N ARG A 157 12.96 5.75 0.24
CA ARG A 157 11.84 5.92 -0.68
C ARG A 157 10.90 7.05 -0.25
N ASP A 158 10.52 7.13 1.02
CA ASP A 158 9.64 8.19 1.52
C ASP A 158 10.27 9.58 1.36
N PHE A 159 11.59 9.72 1.60
CA PHE A 159 12.33 10.95 1.31
C PHE A 159 12.28 11.29 -0.19
N VAL A 160 12.52 10.34 -1.09
CA VAL A 160 12.41 10.59 -2.54
C VAL A 160 11.01 11.04 -2.95
N VAL A 161 9.97 10.40 -2.41
CA VAL A 161 8.57 10.76 -2.68
C VAL A 161 8.26 12.17 -2.17
N ALA A 162 8.70 12.50 -0.96
CA ALA A 162 8.53 13.84 -0.39
C ALA A 162 9.24 14.91 -1.25
N LEU A 163 10.47 14.66 -1.69
CA LEU A 163 11.22 15.58 -2.55
C LEU A 163 10.53 15.81 -3.89
N TYR A 164 10.02 14.74 -4.49
CA TYR A 164 9.23 14.82 -5.72
C TYR A 164 7.96 15.65 -5.52
N GLY A 165 7.24 15.40 -4.42
CA GLY A 165 6.06 16.16 -4.04
C GLY A 165 6.37 17.65 -3.87
N LEU A 166 7.42 17.97 -3.12
CA LEU A 166 7.87 19.35 -2.89
C LEU A 166 8.22 20.08 -4.19
N LYS A 167 9.05 19.46 -5.05
CA LYS A 167 9.43 20.07 -6.34
C LYS A 167 8.21 20.26 -7.24
N SER A 168 7.38 19.24 -7.39
CA SER A 168 6.20 19.29 -8.25
C SER A 168 5.17 20.30 -7.73
N GLY A 169 5.01 20.42 -6.41
CA GLY A 169 4.15 21.41 -5.78
C GLY A 169 4.63 22.84 -6.04
N VAL A 170 5.93 23.10 -5.91
CA VAL A 170 6.51 24.42 -6.24
C VAL A 170 6.33 24.73 -7.72
N ASP A 171 6.67 23.80 -8.61
CA ASP A 171 6.53 23.99 -10.07
C ASP A 171 5.11 24.32 -10.47
N GLN A 172 4.14 23.60 -9.89
CA GLN A 172 2.73 23.84 -10.18
C GLN A 172 2.29 25.22 -9.67
N ASN A 173 2.66 25.59 -8.44
CA ASN A 173 2.30 26.92 -7.90
C ASN A 173 2.93 28.07 -8.69
N VAL A 174 4.21 27.92 -9.08
CA VAL A 174 4.93 28.89 -9.91
C VAL A 174 4.30 29.00 -11.29
N LYS A 175 3.92 27.87 -11.91
CA LYS A 175 3.22 27.86 -13.19
C LYS A 175 1.88 28.60 -13.10
N VAL A 176 1.04 28.28 -12.11
CA VAL A 176 -0.26 28.96 -11.91
C VAL A 176 -0.07 30.46 -11.72
N ALA A 177 0.93 30.89 -10.95
CA ALA A 177 1.23 32.31 -10.76
C ALA A 177 1.65 33.00 -12.06
N ARG A 178 2.49 32.36 -12.89
CA ARG A 178 2.90 32.86 -14.21
C ARG A 178 1.72 32.96 -15.16
N ASP A 179 0.91 31.90 -15.27
CA ASP A 179 -0.28 31.87 -16.13
C ASP A 179 -1.28 32.98 -15.74
N ARG A 180 -1.45 33.23 -14.43
CA ARG A 180 -2.27 34.34 -13.92
C ARG A 180 -1.70 35.71 -14.25
N ALA A 181 -0.39 35.90 -14.10
CA ALA A 181 0.27 37.16 -14.46
C ALA A 181 0.13 37.44 -15.96
N ASP A 182 0.30 36.42 -16.80
CA ASP A 182 0.14 36.52 -18.26
C ASP A 182 -1.29 36.82 -18.67
N ALA A 183 -2.28 36.19 -18.01
CA ALA A 183 -3.69 36.48 -18.22
C ALA A 183 -4.06 37.91 -17.77
N TRP A 184 -3.46 38.39 -16.67
CA TRP A 184 -3.66 39.76 -16.18
C TRP A 184 -3.05 40.80 -17.14
N ASP A 185 -1.84 40.57 -17.64
CA ASP A 185 -1.20 41.49 -18.61
C ASP A 185 -2.01 41.60 -19.92
N LYS A 186 -2.65 40.53 -20.36
CA LYS A 186 -3.55 40.56 -21.54
C LYS A 186 -4.79 41.45 -21.33
N GLN A 187 -5.12 41.79 -20.10
CA GLN A 187 -6.23 42.70 -19.75
C GLN A 187 -5.76 44.15 -19.56
N SER A 188 -4.45 44.44 -19.71
CA SER A 188 -3.90 45.78 -19.57
C SER A 188 -4.56 46.75 -20.55
N GLY A 189 -4.93 47.94 -20.05
CA GLY A 189 -5.67 48.96 -20.82
C GLY A 189 -7.19 48.86 -20.75
N THR A 190 -7.75 47.86 -20.06
CA THR A 190 -9.19 47.78 -19.78
C THR A 190 -9.53 48.27 -18.36
N ALA A 191 -10.75 48.79 -18.17
CA ALA A 191 -11.27 49.16 -16.84
C ALA A 191 -11.38 47.96 -15.86
N ARG A 192 -11.11 46.73 -16.33
CA ARG A 192 -11.16 45.47 -15.58
C ARG A 192 -9.78 44.86 -15.31
N ALA A 193 -8.70 45.63 -15.41
CA ALA A 193 -7.34 45.16 -15.16
C ALA A 193 -7.09 44.77 -13.69
N VAL A 194 -7.71 43.68 -13.24
CA VAL A 194 -7.59 43.09 -11.90
C VAL A 194 -7.04 41.68 -12.05
N ALA A 195 -6.27 41.21 -11.07
CA ALA A 195 -5.73 39.85 -11.07
C ALA A 195 -6.85 38.82 -11.29
N PRO A 196 -6.75 37.96 -12.32
CA PRO A 196 -7.77 36.96 -12.58
C PRO A 196 -7.81 35.93 -11.43
N PRO A 197 -9.01 35.42 -11.11
CA PRO A 197 -9.15 34.34 -10.14
C PRO A 197 -8.45 33.07 -10.66
N ILE A 198 -8.03 32.22 -9.74
CA ILE A 198 -7.52 30.89 -10.09
C ILE A 198 -8.71 30.04 -10.58
N PRO A 199 -8.61 29.36 -11.72
CA PRO A 199 -9.64 28.41 -12.14
C PRO A 199 -9.89 27.33 -11.08
N ASP A 200 -11.14 26.98 -10.82
CA ASP A 200 -11.53 26.03 -9.76
C ASP A 200 -10.78 24.69 -9.84
N HIS A 201 -10.55 24.19 -11.05
CA HIS A 201 -9.82 22.94 -11.27
C HIS A 201 -8.34 23.05 -10.84
N GLU A 202 -7.69 24.19 -11.05
CA GLU A 202 -6.33 24.41 -10.55
C GLU A 202 -6.32 24.60 -9.03
N THR A 203 -7.31 25.29 -8.45
CA THR A 203 -7.47 25.39 -7.00
C THR A 203 -7.60 24.01 -6.36
N ALA A 204 -8.46 23.13 -6.90
CA ALA A 204 -8.63 21.76 -6.42
C ALA A 204 -7.34 20.94 -6.57
N ARG A 205 -6.63 21.11 -7.69
CA ARG A 205 -5.36 20.41 -7.95
C ARG A 205 -4.25 20.86 -6.99
N LEU A 206 -4.13 22.16 -6.72
CA LEU A 206 -3.19 22.71 -5.74
C LEU A 206 -3.50 22.23 -4.33
N ALA A 207 -4.76 22.21 -3.93
CA ALA A 207 -5.19 21.69 -2.63
C ALA A 207 -4.85 20.19 -2.48
N LYS A 208 -5.12 19.38 -3.51
CA LYS A 208 -4.75 17.96 -3.53
C LYS A 208 -3.23 17.75 -3.45
N SER A 209 -2.46 18.54 -4.20
CA SER A 209 -0.99 18.49 -4.14
C SER A 209 -0.48 18.87 -2.74
N ARG A 210 -1.06 19.89 -2.11
CA ARG A 210 -0.71 20.31 -0.75
C ARG A 210 -0.95 19.19 0.26
N ALA A 211 -2.14 18.58 0.26
CA ALA A 211 -2.46 17.47 1.15
C ALA A 211 -1.51 16.26 0.97
N ALA A 212 -1.14 15.95 -0.27
CA ALA A 212 -0.19 14.87 -0.54
C ALA A 212 1.23 15.19 -0.04
N ILE A 213 1.67 16.44 -0.15
CA ILE A 213 2.96 16.90 0.39
C ILE A 213 2.94 16.88 1.92
N ASP A 214 1.86 17.36 2.54
CA ASP A 214 1.70 17.35 3.99
C ASP A 214 1.79 15.91 4.54
N LEU A 215 1.11 14.96 3.89
CA LEU A 215 1.20 13.54 4.24
C LEU A 215 2.61 12.97 4.04
N ALA A 216 3.29 13.33 2.95
CA ALA A 216 4.65 12.86 2.70
C ALA A 216 5.64 13.40 3.74
N MET A 217 5.50 14.68 4.14
CA MET A 217 6.33 15.29 5.17
C MET A 217 6.03 14.74 6.57
N ASP A 218 4.78 14.38 6.85
CA ASP A 218 4.38 13.77 8.12
C ASP A 218 5.12 12.44 8.38
N LYS A 219 5.26 11.61 7.36
CA LYS A 219 6.04 10.36 7.43
C LYS A 219 7.52 10.57 7.77
N LEU A 220 8.07 11.74 7.48
CA LEU A 220 9.48 12.05 7.76
C LEU A 220 9.70 12.57 9.18
N LYS A 221 8.66 12.74 9.99
CA LYS A 221 8.79 13.26 11.37
C LYS A 221 9.63 12.34 12.26
N GLU A 222 9.46 11.04 12.12
CA GLU A 222 10.14 10.01 12.92
C GLU A 222 11.39 9.45 12.20
N ALA A 223 11.97 10.22 11.28
CA ALA A 223 13.15 9.78 10.54
C ALA A 223 14.34 9.52 11.49
N PRO A 224 15.11 8.44 11.28
CA PRO A 224 16.29 8.13 12.10
C PRO A 224 17.34 9.25 12.08
N ASP A 225 18.15 9.35 13.13
CA ASP A 225 19.16 10.42 13.33
C ASP A 225 20.12 10.60 12.16
N ARG A 226 20.45 9.52 11.44
CA ARG A 226 21.31 9.59 10.23
C ARG A 226 20.72 10.46 9.11
N TYR A 227 19.43 10.75 9.14
CA TYR A 227 18.74 11.66 8.21
C TYR A 227 18.54 13.06 8.77
N ALA A 228 18.97 13.38 9.99
CA ALA A 228 18.67 14.66 10.64
C ALA A 228 19.07 15.89 9.80
N ALA A 229 20.25 15.87 9.19
CA ALA A 229 20.71 16.94 8.31
C ALA A 229 19.81 17.10 7.07
N VAL A 230 19.48 15.98 6.42
CA VAL A 230 18.59 15.95 5.25
C VAL A 230 17.18 16.41 5.63
N LYS A 231 16.65 15.95 6.76
CA LYS A 231 15.33 16.33 7.26
C LYS A 231 15.22 17.85 7.45
N SER A 232 16.22 18.48 8.07
CA SER A 232 16.27 19.94 8.24
C SER A 232 16.18 20.69 6.90
N ARG A 233 16.83 20.18 5.85
CA ARG A 233 16.69 20.73 4.49
C ARG A 233 15.29 20.54 3.92
N TYR A 234 14.68 19.37 4.11
CA TYR A 234 13.33 19.10 3.66
C TYR A 234 12.32 20.01 4.36
N ASP A 235 12.48 20.26 5.66
CA ASP A 235 11.66 21.21 6.41
C ASP A 235 11.76 22.62 5.79
N ARG A 236 12.96 23.05 5.38
CA ARG A 236 13.16 24.32 4.65
C ARG A 236 12.51 24.33 3.26
N LEU A 237 12.62 23.24 2.49
CA LEU A 237 11.96 23.10 1.20
C LEU A 237 10.44 23.12 1.34
N PHE A 238 9.91 22.50 2.40
CA PHE A 238 8.50 22.52 2.72
C PHE A 238 8.01 23.93 3.06
N GLN A 239 8.76 24.72 3.84
CA GLN A 239 8.46 26.14 4.05
C GLN A 239 8.45 26.95 2.75
N ILE A 240 9.35 26.66 1.80
CA ILE A 240 9.34 27.29 0.48
C ILE A 240 8.08 26.90 -0.30
N CYS A 241 7.68 25.63 -0.26
CA CYS A 241 6.44 25.17 -0.89
C CYS A 241 5.20 25.83 -0.28
N GLN A 242 5.15 26.00 1.04
CA GLN A 242 4.07 26.74 1.71
C GLN A 242 4.02 28.21 1.28
N ARG A 243 5.18 28.87 1.09
CA ARG A 243 5.24 30.22 0.53
C ARG A 243 4.72 30.27 -0.91
N ALA A 244 5.04 29.27 -1.73
CA ALA A 244 4.54 29.15 -3.10
C ALA A 244 3.01 29.06 -3.14
N TYR A 245 2.42 28.33 -2.20
CA TYR A 245 0.97 28.22 -2.06
C TYR A 245 0.33 29.53 -1.60
N ARG A 246 0.86 30.19 -0.57
CA ARG A 246 0.36 31.49 -0.08
C ARG A 246 0.42 32.59 -1.13
N MET A 247 1.46 32.60 -1.98
CA MET A 247 1.56 33.54 -3.10
C MET A 247 0.32 33.51 -4.01
N ASN A 248 -0.25 32.32 -4.23
CA ASN A 248 -1.44 32.17 -5.07
C ASN A 248 -2.74 32.59 -4.35
N GLU A 249 -2.80 32.48 -3.02
CA GLU A 249 -3.96 32.93 -2.21
C GLU A 249 -4.00 34.45 -2.00
N GLN A 250 -2.84 35.09 -1.97
CA GLN A 250 -2.73 36.53 -1.78
C GLN A 250 -3.20 37.30 -3.02
N LYS A 251 -3.72 38.51 -2.79
CA LYS A 251 -4.02 39.45 -3.88
C LYS A 251 -2.72 40.10 -4.36
N PRO A 252 -2.21 39.79 -5.56
CA PRO A 252 -0.98 40.39 -6.05
C PRO A 252 -1.18 41.88 -6.38
N GLU A 253 -0.14 42.67 -6.18
CA GLU A 253 -0.15 44.11 -6.47
C GLU A 253 -0.07 44.41 -7.97
N SER A 254 0.71 43.62 -8.71
CA SER A 254 0.87 43.73 -10.15
C SER A 254 1.29 42.40 -10.79
N PRO A 255 1.10 42.23 -12.12
CA PRO A 255 1.61 41.07 -12.86
C PRO A 255 3.12 40.90 -12.71
N ALA A 256 3.87 42.01 -12.75
CA ALA A 256 5.33 42.01 -12.61
C ALA A 256 5.76 41.54 -11.20
N ALA A 257 5.08 42.01 -10.15
CA ALA A 257 5.32 41.56 -8.78
C ALA A 257 5.08 40.05 -8.63
N LEU A 258 3.99 39.53 -9.20
CA LEU A 258 3.67 38.11 -9.14
C LEU A 258 4.73 37.24 -9.84
N ARG A 259 5.20 37.65 -11.03
CA ARG A 259 6.30 36.95 -11.72
C ARG A 259 7.61 36.99 -10.93
N SER A 260 7.94 38.13 -10.34
CA SER A 260 9.14 38.31 -9.52
C SER A 260 9.12 37.42 -8.28
N GLN A 261 7.98 37.35 -7.58
CA GLN A 261 7.78 36.45 -6.45
C GLN A 261 7.91 34.98 -6.87
N ALA A 262 7.30 34.58 -7.99
CA ALA A 262 7.39 33.23 -8.52
C ALA A 262 8.83 32.83 -8.87
N ALA A 263 9.60 33.72 -9.51
CA ALA A 263 11.02 33.49 -9.81
C ALA A 263 11.88 33.41 -8.55
N THR A 264 11.60 34.22 -7.54
CA THR A 264 12.30 34.19 -6.25
C THR A 264 12.04 32.90 -5.49
N ILE A 265 10.80 32.39 -5.51
CA ILE A 265 10.45 31.09 -4.92
C ILE A 265 11.17 29.95 -5.63
N GLU A 266 11.17 29.93 -6.96
CA GLU A 266 11.85 28.90 -7.75
C GLU A 266 13.36 28.90 -7.46
N LYS A 267 14.00 30.07 -7.50
CA LYS A 267 15.42 30.21 -7.16
C LYS A 267 15.70 29.76 -5.72
N SER A 268 14.90 30.21 -4.75
CA SER A 268 15.05 29.83 -3.35
C SER A 268 14.95 28.32 -3.14
N PHE A 269 14.09 27.64 -3.91
CA PHE A 269 13.95 26.20 -3.87
C PHE A 269 15.22 25.50 -4.37
N ILE A 270 15.73 25.91 -5.53
CA ILE A 270 16.95 25.33 -6.11
C ILE A 270 18.13 25.56 -5.17
N ASP A 271 18.33 26.78 -4.70
CA ASP A 271 19.43 27.14 -3.78
C ASP A 271 19.36 26.33 -2.48
N ALA A 272 18.16 26.10 -1.94
CA ALA A 272 17.96 25.29 -0.74
C ALA A 272 18.17 23.79 -0.97
N ALA A 273 17.91 23.29 -2.19
CA ALA A 273 17.98 21.88 -2.53
C ALA A 273 19.38 21.44 -2.96
N LEU A 274 20.19 22.31 -3.58
CA LEU A 274 21.54 21.97 -4.08
C LEU A 274 22.44 21.26 -3.03
N PRO A 275 22.49 21.69 -1.75
CA PRO A 275 23.30 21.01 -0.73
C PRO A 275 22.87 19.57 -0.43
N LEU A 276 21.62 19.19 -0.71
CA LEU A 276 21.11 17.84 -0.45
C LEU A 276 21.98 16.77 -1.11
N LYS A 277 22.50 17.03 -2.31
CA LYS A 277 23.33 16.06 -3.03
C LYS A 277 24.56 15.63 -2.21
N GLN A 278 25.10 16.51 -1.37
CA GLN A 278 26.24 16.21 -0.52
C GLN A 278 25.79 15.55 0.78
N GLU A 279 24.72 16.07 1.40
CA GLU A 279 24.21 15.70 2.72
C GLU A 279 23.43 14.36 2.74
N MET A 280 22.93 13.87 1.60
CA MET A 280 22.14 12.62 1.54
C MET A 280 22.98 11.37 1.92
N PRO A 281 22.43 10.48 2.77
CA PRO A 281 22.96 9.13 2.96
C PRO A 281 23.09 8.36 1.64
N SER A 282 23.99 7.38 1.60
CA SER A 282 24.27 6.58 0.40
C SER A 282 23.04 5.82 -0.11
N GLY A 283 22.21 5.28 0.79
CA GLY A 283 20.93 4.63 0.47
C GLY A 283 19.99 5.58 -0.26
N LEU A 284 19.72 6.75 0.31
CA LEU A 284 18.91 7.80 -0.30
C LEU A 284 19.45 8.27 -1.65
N LYS A 285 20.77 8.44 -1.80
CA LYS A 285 21.40 8.77 -3.09
C LYS A 285 21.11 7.72 -4.16
N LYS A 286 21.22 6.44 -3.79
CA LYS A 286 20.95 5.31 -4.69
C LYS A 286 19.47 5.25 -5.08
N GLU A 287 18.57 5.37 -4.11
CA GLU A 287 17.12 5.38 -4.34
C GLU A 287 16.71 6.56 -5.23
N LEU A 288 17.27 7.75 -4.99
CA LEU A 288 17.06 8.93 -5.82
C LEU A 288 17.47 8.66 -7.27
N GLN A 289 18.68 8.13 -7.50
CA GLN A 289 19.18 7.81 -8.84
C GLN A 289 18.30 6.82 -9.57
N GLN A 290 17.86 5.75 -8.90
CA GLN A 290 16.95 4.75 -9.47
C GLN A 290 15.58 5.35 -9.82
N SER A 291 15.14 6.30 -9.01
CA SER A 291 13.86 6.99 -9.16
C SER A 291 13.85 8.08 -10.25
N LEU A 292 15.01 8.55 -10.75
CA LEU A 292 15.09 9.59 -11.79
C LEU A 292 14.41 9.19 -13.12
N GLY A 293 14.38 7.90 -13.45
CA GLY A 293 13.66 7.39 -14.63
C GLY A 293 12.15 7.56 -14.52
N ARG A 294 11.62 7.46 -13.29
CA ARG A 294 10.19 7.59 -12.99
C ARG A 294 9.78 9.05 -12.75
N TYR A 295 10.62 9.82 -12.06
CA TYR A 295 10.34 11.20 -11.68
C TYR A 295 11.28 12.17 -12.38
N ARG A 296 10.92 12.56 -13.61
CA ARG A 296 11.73 13.51 -14.40
C ARG A 296 12.00 14.83 -13.68
N ASN A 297 11.05 15.28 -12.85
CA ASN A 297 11.17 16.52 -12.08
C ASN A 297 12.31 16.50 -11.06
N LEU A 298 12.85 15.33 -10.69
CA LEU A 298 13.98 15.20 -9.78
C LEU A 298 15.35 15.41 -10.47
N ALA A 299 15.38 15.53 -11.80
CA ALA A 299 16.62 15.70 -12.56
C ALA A 299 17.38 17.00 -12.24
N PHE A 300 16.74 17.97 -11.59
CA PHE A 300 17.39 19.22 -11.14
C PHE A 300 18.51 19.01 -10.10
N LEU A 301 18.55 17.84 -9.46
CA LEU A 301 19.59 17.44 -8.51
C LEU A 301 20.68 16.53 -9.12
N LYS A 302 20.67 16.34 -10.45
CA LYS A 302 21.71 15.57 -11.14
C LYS A 302 23.10 16.19 -11.04
#